data_AF-A0A7D5I4A1-F1
#
_entry.id   AF-A0A7D5I4A1-F1
#
_cell.length_a   1.000
_cell.length_b   1.000
_cell.length_c   1.000
_cell.angle_alpha   90.00
_cell.angle_beta   90.00
_cell.angle_gamma   90.00
#
_symmetry.space_group_name_H-M   'P 1'
#
loop_
_entity.id
_entity.type
_entity.pdbx_description
1 polymer ?
#
loop_
_entity_poly.entity_id
_entity_poly.type
_entity_poly.pdbx_seq_one_letter_code
_entity_poly.pdbx_strand_id
1 'polypeptide(L)'
;MSKDDIEFEEEVIAYLNKNGKMRREHLIDALIKKHTTLNKKGEEIIDLGYSKPTLNRRLKELIESGKILSLGYEDLNKYGFKVTDKRAKYLFTPEGLKIKEHIDDVLDLLINGDDIDKQLALKELNRLEMMYSFDESQLDLLVQNLALDNPELINRFLVTLSDYITNKGKEPQDKESLLQALRDVLDKNGEPKGKSGHIRNVALYLLSYYKDESIIDQIVKDATTLANPLEVEEDYHPAYIAEIVVNNPSKLFHLERELMKEGKHDPAQFVSNIRYKCMDHLGMIDHSDEKKASKAFAETEKKMREGDSQ
;
A
#
# COMPACT_ATOMS: atom_id res chain seq x y z
N MET A 1 -2.55 -0.45 -41.68
CA MET A 1 -3.01 -1.03 -40.40
C MET A 1 -4.48 -0.73 -40.26
N SER A 2 -5.28 -1.69 -39.78
CA SER A 2 -6.67 -1.42 -39.44
C SER A 2 -6.76 -0.57 -38.16
N LYS A 3 -7.91 0.07 -37.90
CA LYS A 3 -8.12 0.82 -36.67
C LYS A 3 -7.95 -0.07 -35.44
N ASP A 4 -8.50 -1.29 -35.51
CA ASP A 4 -8.40 -2.30 -34.46
C ASP A 4 -6.95 -2.75 -34.20
N ASP A 5 -6.06 -2.66 -35.20
CA ASP A 5 -4.61 -2.91 -35.06
C ASP A 5 -3.88 -1.80 -34.33
N ILE A 6 -4.28 -0.55 -34.55
CA ILE A 6 -3.71 0.59 -33.85
C ILE A 6 -4.15 0.56 -32.37
N GLU A 7 -5.45 0.34 -32.11
CA GLU A 7 -5.99 0.31 -30.74
C GLU A 7 -5.36 -0.82 -29.89
N PHE A 8 -5.18 -2.01 -30.48
CA PHE A 8 -4.52 -3.11 -29.78
C PHE A 8 -3.04 -2.82 -29.49
N GLU A 9 -2.33 -2.26 -30.46
CA GLU A 9 -0.93 -1.91 -30.29
C GLU A 9 -0.75 -0.88 -29.18
N GLU A 10 -1.56 0.19 -29.19
CA GLU A 10 -1.56 1.22 -28.15
C GLU A 10 -1.88 0.63 -26.78
N GLU A 11 -2.85 -0.28 -26.70
CA GLU A 11 -3.19 -0.98 -25.46
C GLU A 11 -2.02 -1.81 -24.93
N VAL A 12 -1.37 -2.61 -25.77
CA VAL A 12 -0.26 -3.46 -25.36
C VAL A 12 0.94 -2.61 -24.92
N ILE A 13 1.26 -1.55 -25.66
CA ILE A 13 2.35 -0.63 -25.33
C ILE A 13 2.06 0.06 -23.99
N ALA A 14 0.85 0.61 -23.80
CA ALA A 14 0.47 1.24 -22.55
C ALA A 14 0.52 0.27 -21.38
N TYR A 15 0.07 -0.98 -21.59
CA TYR A 15 0.12 -2.01 -20.56
C TYR A 15 1.56 -2.39 -20.18
N LEU A 16 2.44 -2.58 -21.16
CA LEU A 16 3.85 -2.91 -20.93
C LEU A 16 4.61 -1.76 -20.27
N ASN A 17 4.39 -0.51 -20.67
CA ASN A 17 5.01 0.65 -20.02
C ASN A 17 4.58 0.75 -18.56
N LYS A 18 3.28 0.62 -18.29
CA LYS A 18 2.73 0.71 -16.92
C LYS A 18 3.18 -0.43 -16.01
N ASN A 19 3.28 -1.66 -16.52
CA ASN A 19 3.54 -2.83 -15.68
C ASN A 19 5.01 -3.29 -15.71
N GLY A 20 5.81 -2.81 -16.67
CA GLY A 20 7.22 -3.11 -16.83
C GLY A 20 7.47 -4.55 -17.29
N LYS A 21 8.36 -5.24 -16.58
CA LYS A 21 8.86 -6.59 -16.89
C LYS A 21 7.73 -7.63 -16.91
N MET A 22 7.29 -8.07 -18.10
CA MET A 22 6.13 -8.97 -18.25
C MET A 22 6.46 -10.24 -19.07
N ARG A 23 6.01 -11.42 -18.60
CA ARG A 23 6.06 -12.64 -19.42
C ARG A 23 4.93 -12.63 -20.44
N ARG A 24 5.18 -13.21 -21.62
CA ARG A 24 4.19 -13.27 -22.71
C ARG A 24 2.86 -13.91 -22.28
N GLU A 25 2.90 -15.04 -21.60
CA GLU A 25 1.67 -15.71 -21.13
C GLU A 25 0.90 -14.83 -20.15
N HIS A 26 1.58 -14.16 -19.21
CA HIS A 26 0.93 -13.26 -18.25
C HIS A 26 0.29 -12.05 -18.94
N LEU A 27 0.93 -11.49 -19.96
CA LEU A 27 0.34 -10.41 -20.77
C LEU A 27 -0.93 -10.90 -21.48
N ILE A 28 -0.89 -12.10 -22.06
CA ILE A 28 -2.06 -12.71 -22.73
C ILE A 28 -3.19 -12.90 -21.73
N ASP A 29 -2.91 -13.47 -20.56
CA ASP A 29 -3.92 -13.71 -19.53
C ASP A 29 -4.53 -12.40 -19.02
N ALA A 30 -3.71 -11.36 -18.84
CA ALA A 30 -4.17 -10.03 -18.45
C ALA A 30 -5.09 -9.38 -19.51
N LEU A 31 -4.73 -9.47 -20.78
CA LEU A 31 -5.54 -8.94 -21.88
C LEU A 31 -6.86 -9.71 -22.02
N ILE A 32 -6.83 -11.05 -21.92
CA ILE A 32 -8.04 -11.88 -21.92
C ILE A 32 -8.95 -11.46 -20.77
N LYS A 33 -8.42 -11.39 -19.55
CA LYS A 33 -9.20 -11.04 -18.36
C LYS A 33 -9.86 -9.66 -18.48
N LYS A 34 -9.12 -8.67 -19.00
CA LYS A 34 -9.64 -7.31 -19.22
C LYS A 34 -10.78 -7.28 -20.23
N HIS A 35 -10.71 -8.16 -21.24
CA HIS A 35 -11.68 -8.27 -22.32
C HIS A 35 -12.68 -9.42 -22.12
N THR A 36 -12.84 -9.90 -20.88
CA THR A 36 -13.83 -10.91 -20.52
C THR A 36 -14.99 -10.22 -19.80
N THR A 37 -16.21 -10.41 -20.31
CA THR A 37 -17.45 -9.91 -19.72
C THR A 37 -18.42 -11.04 -19.44
N LEU A 38 -19.40 -10.82 -18.56
CA LEU A 38 -20.46 -11.79 -18.31
C LEU A 38 -21.66 -11.51 -19.21
N ASN A 39 -22.18 -12.56 -19.83
CA ASN A 39 -23.41 -12.45 -20.60
C ASN A 39 -24.65 -12.44 -19.70
N LYS A 40 -25.85 -12.30 -20.30
CA LYS A 40 -27.13 -12.28 -19.57
C LYS A 40 -27.43 -13.56 -18.78
N LYS A 41 -26.68 -14.64 -19.00
CA LYS A 41 -26.78 -15.94 -18.30
C LYS A 41 -25.67 -16.15 -17.28
N GLY A 42 -24.77 -15.17 -17.09
CA GLY A 42 -23.62 -15.27 -16.20
C GLY A 42 -22.46 -16.08 -16.78
N GLU A 43 -22.41 -16.32 -18.08
CA GLU A 43 -21.30 -17.02 -18.74
C GLU A 43 -20.25 -16.01 -19.22
N GLU A 44 -18.97 -16.36 -19.11
CA GLU A 44 -17.85 -15.55 -19.60
C GLU A 44 -17.83 -15.49 -21.13
N ILE A 45 -17.79 -14.28 -21.68
CA ILE A 45 -17.60 -13.97 -23.10
C ILE A 45 -16.36 -13.10 -23.25
N ILE A 46 -15.45 -13.53 -24.12
CA ILE A 46 -14.24 -12.77 -24.48
C ILE A 46 -14.53 -11.94 -25.72
N ASP A 47 -14.09 -10.67 -25.73
CA ASP A 47 -14.23 -9.80 -26.89
C ASP A 47 -13.57 -10.40 -28.15
N LEU A 48 -14.19 -10.14 -29.29
CA LEU A 48 -13.66 -10.56 -30.59
C LEU A 48 -12.25 -9.97 -30.79
N GLY A 49 -11.29 -10.82 -31.14
CA GLY A 49 -9.89 -10.43 -31.33
C GLY A 49 -8.97 -10.67 -30.12
N TYR A 50 -9.52 -11.01 -28.95
CA TYR A 50 -8.76 -11.26 -27.72
C TYR A 50 -8.64 -12.74 -27.33
N SER A 51 -8.91 -13.66 -28.27
CA SER A 51 -8.61 -15.07 -28.04
C SER A 51 -7.10 -15.33 -27.99
N LYS A 52 -6.68 -16.32 -27.18
CA LYS A 52 -5.27 -16.70 -27.02
C LYS A 52 -4.51 -16.90 -28.35
N PRO A 53 -5.05 -17.57 -29.39
CA PRO A 53 -4.38 -17.69 -30.69
C PRO A 53 -4.19 -16.33 -31.39
N THR A 54 -5.20 -15.47 -31.36
CA THR A 54 -5.15 -14.14 -32.00
C THR A 54 -4.14 -13.24 -31.31
N LEU A 55 -4.17 -13.19 -29.98
CA LEU A 55 -3.19 -12.44 -29.18
C LEU A 55 -1.76 -12.91 -29.47
N ASN A 56 -1.55 -14.23 -29.54
CA ASN A 56 -0.24 -14.77 -29.89
C ASN A 56 0.25 -14.34 -31.27
N ARG A 57 -0.62 -14.34 -32.28
CA ARG A 57 -0.26 -13.87 -33.63
C ARG A 57 0.12 -12.38 -33.61
N ARG A 58 -0.72 -11.53 -33.02
CA ARG A 58 -0.50 -10.08 -32.99
C ARG A 58 0.72 -9.68 -32.17
N LEU A 59 0.95 -10.32 -31.02
CA LEU A 59 2.16 -10.10 -30.23
C LEU A 59 3.42 -10.51 -30.99
N LYS A 60 3.36 -11.57 -31.80
CA LYS A 60 4.48 -11.97 -32.66
C LYS A 60 4.79 -10.89 -33.71
N GLU A 61 3.77 -10.31 -34.34
CA GLU A 61 3.92 -9.20 -35.30
C GLU A 61 4.54 -7.94 -34.65
N LEU A 62 4.13 -7.62 -33.42
CA LEU A 62 4.73 -6.50 -32.66
C LEU A 62 6.20 -6.76 -32.29
N ILE A 63 6.56 -8.01 -32.02
CA ILE A 63 7.95 -8.40 -31.75
C ILE A 63 8.79 -8.33 -33.05
N GLU A 64 8.28 -8.88 -34.15
CA GLU A 64 8.99 -8.89 -35.44
C GLU A 64 9.18 -7.48 -36.02
N SER A 65 8.26 -6.56 -35.74
CA SER A 65 8.37 -5.15 -36.12
C SER A 65 9.24 -4.31 -35.17
N GLY A 66 9.73 -4.88 -34.06
CA GLY A 66 10.57 -4.18 -33.09
C GLY A 66 9.83 -3.20 -32.17
N LYS A 67 8.49 -3.16 -32.24
CA LYS A 67 7.65 -2.35 -31.33
C LYS A 67 7.64 -2.90 -29.91
N ILE A 68 7.85 -4.21 -29.78
CA ILE A 68 8.08 -4.90 -28.52
C ILE A 68 9.37 -5.70 -28.64
N LEU A 69 10.17 -5.69 -27.60
CA LEU A 69 11.41 -6.44 -27.47
C LEU A 69 11.17 -7.65 -26.58
N SER A 70 11.71 -8.80 -26.97
CA SER A 70 11.72 -10.02 -26.14
C SER A 70 13.13 -10.25 -25.61
N LEU A 71 13.38 -9.84 -24.38
CA LEU A 71 14.70 -9.90 -23.75
C LEU A 71 14.86 -11.23 -22.99
N GLY A 72 15.99 -11.89 -23.20
CA GLY A 72 16.41 -13.07 -22.44
C GLY A 72 17.33 -12.71 -21.27
N TYR A 73 17.80 -13.72 -20.55
CA TYR A 73 18.62 -13.57 -19.34
C TYR A 73 19.81 -12.61 -19.48
N GLU A 74 20.61 -12.75 -20.54
CA GLU A 74 21.81 -11.92 -20.73
C GLU A 74 21.47 -10.45 -20.98
N ASP A 75 20.43 -10.18 -21.78
CA ASP A 75 20.01 -8.81 -22.07
C ASP A 75 19.34 -8.17 -20.85
N LEU A 76 18.55 -8.94 -20.10
CA LEU A 76 17.95 -8.49 -18.85
C LEU A 76 19.00 -8.04 -17.84
N ASN A 77 20.10 -8.80 -17.71
CA ASN A 77 21.20 -8.42 -16.83
C ASN A 77 21.88 -7.11 -17.26
N LYS A 78 21.97 -6.82 -18.57
CA LYS A 78 22.52 -5.53 -19.06
C LYS A 78 21.66 -4.34 -18.61
N TYR A 79 20.34 -4.52 -18.53
CA TYR A 79 19.40 -3.53 -18.01
C TYR A 79 19.23 -3.60 -16.48
N GLY A 80 20.09 -4.32 -15.76
CA GLY A 80 20.04 -4.39 -14.29
C GLY A 80 18.92 -5.26 -13.71
N PHE A 81 18.15 -5.97 -14.54
CA PHE A 81 17.10 -6.87 -14.04
C PHE A 81 17.70 -8.18 -13.50
N LYS A 82 17.59 -8.38 -12.19
CA LYS A 82 17.91 -9.68 -11.57
C LYS A 82 16.79 -10.67 -11.85
N VAL A 83 17.11 -11.73 -12.60
CA VAL A 83 16.18 -12.84 -12.88
C VAL A 83 16.84 -14.17 -12.50
N THR A 84 16.10 -15.00 -11.77
CA THR A 84 16.57 -16.33 -11.33
C THR A 84 16.47 -17.37 -12.45
N ASP A 85 15.42 -17.27 -13.26
CA ASP A 85 15.15 -18.17 -14.38
C ASP A 85 15.90 -17.72 -15.65
N LYS A 86 17.04 -18.36 -15.92
CA LYS A 86 17.88 -18.08 -17.10
C LYS A 86 17.21 -18.41 -18.45
N ARG A 87 16.10 -19.15 -18.44
CA ARG A 87 15.37 -19.55 -19.66
C ARG A 87 14.22 -18.61 -19.98
N ALA A 88 13.83 -17.77 -19.03
CA ALA A 88 12.72 -16.86 -19.20
C ALA A 88 13.01 -15.76 -20.21
N LYS A 89 11.95 -15.37 -20.93
CA LYS A 89 11.94 -14.16 -21.77
C LYS A 89 10.85 -13.23 -21.30
N TYR A 90 11.15 -11.94 -21.30
CA TYR A 90 10.26 -10.89 -20.88
C TYR A 90 10.07 -9.86 -22.00
N LEU A 91 8.88 -9.28 -22.04
CA LEU A 91 8.47 -8.31 -23.05
C LEU A 91 8.65 -6.89 -22.52
N PHE A 92 9.19 -6.02 -23.35
CA PHE A 92 9.37 -4.59 -23.08
C PHE A 92 9.10 -3.78 -24.35
N THR A 93 8.80 -2.51 -24.20
CA THR A 93 8.83 -1.55 -25.30
C THR A 93 10.21 -0.89 -25.36
N PRO A 94 10.70 -0.46 -26.54
CA PRO A 94 11.92 0.33 -26.64
C PRO A 94 11.89 1.60 -25.77
N GLU A 95 10.75 2.29 -25.72
CA GLU A 95 10.54 3.50 -24.92
C GLU A 95 10.58 3.17 -23.42
N GLY A 96 9.95 2.08 -23.00
CA GLY A 96 9.96 1.64 -21.61
C GLY A 96 11.35 1.30 -21.10
N LEU A 97 12.23 0.76 -21.94
CA LEU A 97 13.63 0.53 -21.58
C LEU A 97 14.41 1.84 -21.42
N LYS A 98 14.21 2.82 -22.30
CA LYS A 98 14.84 4.16 -22.15
C LYS A 98 14.37 4.86 -20.88
N ILE A 99 13.08 4.76 -20.58
CA ILE A 99 12.53 5.29 -19.33
C ILE A 99 13.16 4.57 -18.14
N LYS A 100 13.30 3.25 -18.20
CA LYS A 100 13.96 2.46 -17.14
C LYS A 100 15.41 2.93 -16.90
N GLU A 101 16.21 3.10 -17.94
CA GLU A 101 17.58 3.61 -17.82
C GLU A 101 17.61 4.99 -17.16
N HIS A 102 16.74 5.92 -17.59
CA HIS A 102 16.62 7.24 -16.96
C HIS A 102 16.16 7.14 -15.49
N ILE A 103 15.23 6.23 -15.18
CA ILE A 103 14.80 5.98 -13.81
C ILE A 103 15.97 5.45 -12.97
N ASP A 104 16.77 4.53 -13.49
CA ASP A 104 17.94 4.01 -12.78
C ASP A 104 18.95 5.13 -12.50
N ASP A 105 19.23 6.01 -13.48
CA ASP A 105 20.09 7.19 -13.30
C ASP A 105 19.53 8.15 -12.22
N VAL A 106 18.21 8.33 -12.19
CA VAL A 106 17.53 9.15 -11.18
C VAL A 106 17.56 8.48 -9.80
N LEU A 107 17.44 7.15 -9.74
CA LEU A 107 17.52 6.39 -8.49
C LEU A 107 18.93 6.40 -7.90
N ASP A 108 19.98 6.49 -8.73
CA ASP A 108 21.36 6.65 -8.25
C ASP A 108 21.54 7.94 -7.43
N LEU A 109 20.77 8.99 -7.72
CA LEU A 109 20.73 10.21 -6.91
C LEU A 109 20.08 9.97 -5.53
N LEU A 110 19.17 8.99 -5.40
CA LEU A 110 18.63 8.62 -4.09
C LEU A 110 19.69 7.96 -3.20
N ILE A 111 20.64 7.24 -3.81
CA ILE A 111 21.69 6.53 -3.09
C ILE A 111 22.83 7.50 -2.74
N ASN A 112 23.31 8.26 -3.73
CA ASN A 112 24.57 9.00 -3.62
C ASN A 112 24.40 10.52 -3.51
N GLY A 113 23.22 11.04 -3.83
CA GLY A 113 22.94 12.48 -3.85
C GLY A 113 22.70 13.07 -2.46
N ASP A 114 22.81 14.39 -2.38
CA ASP A 114 22.42 15.14 -1.19
C ASP A 114 20.89 15.29 -1.06
N ASP A 115 20.41 15.97 -0.02
CA ASP A 115 18.97 16.17 0.19
C ASP A 115 18.27 16.88 -0.98
N ILE A 116 18.96 17.80 -1.69
CA ILE A 116 18.41 18.51 -2.84
C ILE A 116 18.30 17.54 -4.02
N ASP A 117 19.36 16.77 -4.28
CA ASP A 117 19.37 15.75 -5.32
C ASP A 117 18.24 14.73 -5.11
N LYS A 118 18.05 14.27 -3.86
CA LYS A 118 16.98 13.34 -3.47
C LYS A 118 15.60 13.93 -3.69
N GLN A 119 15.40 15.22 -3.36
CA GLN A 119 14.14 15.92 -3.61
C GLN A 119 13.84 16.08 -5.10
N LEU A 120 14.87 16.34 -5.92
CA LEU A 120 14.73 16.42 -7.38
C LEU A 120 14.45 15.04 -7.99
N ALA A 121 15.12 14.00 -7.50
CA ALA A 121 14.94 12.61 -7.93
C ALA A 121 13.51 12.11 -7.66
N LEU A 122 13.09 12.00 -6.40
CA LEU A 122 11.87 12.70 -5.96
C LEU A 122 10.77 13.00 -6.99
N LYS A 123 10.83 14.27 -7.37
CA LYS A 123 9.91 14.95 -8.25
C LYS A 123 9.93 14.37 -9.66
N GLU A 124 11.09 13.96 -10.15
CA GLU A 124 11.24 13.38 -11.48
C GLU A 124 10.59 12.00 -11.55
N LEU A 125 10.80 11.16 -10.54
CA LEU A 125 10.15 9.86 -10.41
C LEU A 125 8.62 9.98 -10.40
N ASN A 126 8.08 10.95 -9.64
CA ASN A 126 6.63 11.21 -9.60
C ASN A 126 6.07 11.68 -10.95
N ARG A 127 6.84 12.42 -11.77
CA ARG A 127 6.40 12.81 -13.13
C ARG A 127 6.29 11.62 -14.06
N LEU A 128 7.13 10.61 -13.84
CA LEU A 128 7.22 9.42 -14.68
C LEU A 128 6.28 8.29 -14.19
N GLU A 129 5.59 8.47 -13.07
CA GLU A 129 4.74 7.47 -12.43
C GLU A 129 3.64 6.90 -13.35
N MET A 130 3.08 7.72 -14.24
CA MET A 130 2.06 7.23 -15.20
C MET A 130 2.66 6.35 -16.30
N MET A 131 3.97 6.48 -16.57
CA MET A 131 4.67 5.82 -17.67
C MET A 131 5.56 4.67 -17.21
N TYR A 132 5.88 4.62 -15.92
CA TYR A 132 6.77 3.63 -15.33
C TYR A 132 6.33 3.27 -13.92
N SER A 133 6.38 1.97 -13.62
CA SER A 133 6.12 1.46 -12.28
C SER A 133 7.36 0.75 -11.77
N PHE A 134 7.80 1.12 -10.57
CA PHE A 134 8.94 0.51 -9.92
C PHE A 134 8.83 -1.01 -9.85
N ASP A 135 9.98 -1.66 -9.97
CA ASP A 135 10.13 -3.06 -9.58
C ASP A 135 10.50 -3.19 -8.10
N GLU A 136 10.44 -4.43 -7.59
CA GLU A 136 10.66 -4.76 -6.17
C GLU A 136 12.03 -4.26 -5.66
N SER A 137 13.06 -4.32 -6.52
CA SER A 137 14.42 -3.90 -6.15
C SER A 137 14.59 -2.38 -6.12
N GLN A 138 13.85 -1.66 -6.95
CA GLN A 138 13.81 -0.20 -6.89
C GLN A 138 13.02 0.29 -5.68
N LEU A 139 12.00 -0.45 -5.24
CA LEU A 139 11.31 -0.17 -3.99
C LEU A 139 12.24 -0.36 -2.77
N ASP A 140 13.13 -1.36 -2.79
CA ASP A 140 14.14 -1.53 -1.74
C ASP A 140 15.05 -0.29 -1.61
N LEU A 141 15.34 0.43 -2.70
CA LEU A 141 16.11 1.68 -2.65
C LEU A 141 15.36 2.81 -1.93
N LEU A 142 14.04 2.86 -2.05
CA LEU A 142 13.23 3.81 -1.29
C LEU A 142 13.23 3.46 0.19
N VAL A 143 13.19 2.17 0.53
CA VAL A 143 13.28 1.69 1.92
C VAL A 143 14.59 2.14 2.58
N GLN A 144 15.72 2.02 1.88
CA GLN A 144 17.02 2.48 2.41
C GLN A 144 17.03 3.98 2.76
N ASN A 145 16.24 4.78 2.06
CA ASN A 145 16.15 6.22 2.29
C ASN A 145 15.20 6.61 3.44
N LEU A 146 14.53 5.65 4.09
CA LEU A 146 13.77 5.92 5.32
C LEU A 146 14.69 6.18 6.54
N ALA A 147 15.95 5.79 6.46
CA ALA A 147 16.93 5.99 7.52
C ALA A 147 17.46 7.44 7.63
N LEU A 148 17.12 8.30 6.67
CA LEU A 148 17.54 9.71 6.62
C LEU A 148 17.07 10.50 7.84
N ASP A 149 17.68 11.67 8.05
CA ASP A 149 17.31 12.59 9.14
C ASP A 149 16.37 13.71 8.68
N ASN A 150 16.06 13.80 7.38
CA ASN A 150 15.18 14.82 6.81
C ASN A 150 13.70 14.35 6.83
N PRO A 151 12.83 14.88 7.71
CA PRO A 151 11.47 14.36 7.87
C PRO A 151 10.59 14.58 6.64
N GLU A 152 10.82 15.66 5.88
CA GLU A 152 10.06 15.91 4.66
C GLU A 152 10.35 14.86 3.59
N LEU A 153 11.61 14.48 3.44
CA LEU A 153 12.02 13.41 2.53
C LEU A 153 11.47 12.06 2.99
N ILE A 154 11.63 11.70 4.26
CA ILE A 154 11.09 10.45 4.84
C ILE A 154 9.59 10.35 4.55
N ASN A 155 8.83 11.43 4.79
CA ASN A 155 7.40 11.45 4.53
C ASN A 155 7.07 11.15 3.07
N ARG A 156 7.81 11.74 2.12
CA ARG A 156 7.58 11.49 0.69
C ARG A 156 7.89 10.04 0.32
N PHE A 157 9.00 9.48 0.81
CA PHE A 157 9.34 8.07 0.59
C PHE A 157 8.27 7.13 1.17
N LEU A 158 7.79 7.37 2.38
CA LEU A 158 6.72 6.58 3.01
C LEU A 158 5.42 6.63 2.22
N VAL A 159 4.98 7.80 1.76
CA VAL A 159 3.75 7.94 0.97
C VAL A 159 3.90 7.19 -0.36
N THR A 160 5.05 7.31 -1.04
CA THR A 160 5.31 6.55 -2.26
C THR A 160 5.28 5.04 -2.00
N LEU A 161 5.95 4.55 -0.96
CA LEU A 161 5.92 3.13 -0.57
C LEU A 161 4.49 2.66 -0.26
N SER A 162 3.73 3.45 0.49
CA SER A 162 2.34 3.15 0.84
C SER A 162 1.45 3.00 -0.39
N ASP A 163 1.54 3.90 -1.36
CA ASP A 163 0.80 3.80 -2.61
C ASP A 163 1.15 2.54 -3.40
N TYR A 164 2.45 2.22 -3.51
CA TYR A 164 2.90 1.03 -4.23
C TYR A 164 2.42 -0.27 -3.58
N ILE A 165 2.52 -0.38 -2.26
CA ILE A 165 2.13 -1.58 -1.52
C ILE A 165 0.60 -1.75 -1.55
N THR A 166 -0.14 -0.70 -1.21
CA THR A 166 -1.57 -0.81 -0.93
C THR A 166 -2.46 -0.61 -2.16
N ASN A 167 -2.12 0.32 -3.05
CA ASN A 167 -2.93 0.61 -4.24
C ASN A 167 -2.44 -0.17 -5.47
N LYS A 168 -1.12 -0.33 -5.62
CA LYS A 168 -0.53 -1.01 -6.80
C LYS A 168 -0.22 -2.48 -6.58
N GLY A 169 -0.28 -2.97 -5.34
CA GLY A 169 -0.01 -4.37 -5.00
C GLY A 169 1.42 -4.82 -5.32
N LYS A 170 2.38 -3.88 -5.24
CA LYS A 170 3.81 -4.14 -5.45
C LYS A 170 4.57 -3.88 -4.17
N GLU A 171 5.32 -4.88 -3.72
CA GLU A 171 6.06 -4.83 -2.47
C GLU A 171 7.57 -4.79 -2.72
N PRO A 172 8.37 -4.24 -1.79
CA PRO A 172 9.83 -4.40 -1.82
C PRO A 172 10.23 -5.87 -1.79
N GLN A 173 11.40 -6.19 -2.35
CA GLN A 173 11.90 -7.56 -2.38
C GLN A 173 12.29 -8.03 -0.97
N ASP A 174 12.84 -7.13 -0.15
CA ASP A 174 13.22 -7.38 1.23
C ASP A 174 12.20 -6.78 2.22
N LYS A 175 11.16 -7.56 2.49
CA LYS A 175 10.11 -7.18 3.43
C LYS A 175 10.62 -6.97 4.86
N GLU A 176 11.59 -7.74 5.31
CA GLU A 176 12.12 -7.60 6.68
C GLU A 176 12.86 -6.27 6.85
N SER A 177 13.63 -5.88 5.83
CA SER A 177 14.28 -4.56 5.81
C SER A 177 13.25 -3.41 5.82
N LEU A 178 12.13 -3.56 5.10
CA LEU A 178 11.03 -2.59 5.18
C LEU A 178 10.46 -2.50 6.60
N LEU A 179 10.08 -3.63 7.20
CA LEU A 179 9.48 -3.64 8.55
C LEU A 179 10.43 -3.04 9.59
N GLN A 180 11.71 -3.36 9.53
CA GLN A 180 12.70 -2.76 10.41
C GLN A 180 12.81 -1.25 10.21
N ALA A 181 12.89 -0.77 8.96
CA ALA A 181 12.94 0.65 8.66
C ALA A 181 11.70 1.41 9.15
N LEU A 182 10.51 0.81 9.06
CA LEU A 182 9.27 1.41 9.58
C LEU A 182 9.28 1.52 11.11
N ARG A 183 9.79 0.51 11.82
CA ARG A 183 9.98 0.57 13.27
C ARG A 183 10.97 1.66 13.66
N ASP A 184 12.10 1.76 12.95
CA ASP A 184 13.11 2.80 13.19
C ASP A 184 12.54 4.21 12.94
N VAL A 185 11.69 4.37 11.92
CA VAL A 185 10.99 5.63 11.65
C VAL A 185 10.07 6.02 12.81
N LEU A 186 9.31 5.07 13.37
CA LEU A 186 8.47 5.30 14.55
C LEU A 186 9.30 5.62 15.78
N ASP A 187 10.47 5.01 15.94
CA ASP A 187 11.36 5.33 17.04
C ASP A 187 11.91 6.75 16.96
N LYS A 188 12.28 7.22 15.77
CA LYS A 188 12.81 8.58 15.52
C LYS A 188 11.72 9.66 15.51
N ASN A 189 10.53 9.35 14.98
CA ASN A 189 9.47 10.33 14.69
C ASN A 189 8.17 10.06 15.46
N GLY A 190 8.22 9.24 16.50
CA GLY A 190 7.05 8.76 17.23
C GLY A 190 6.31 9.81 18.06
N GLU A 191 6.88 11.00 18.27
CA GLU A 191 6.19 12.07 18.99
C GLU A 191 5.13 12.77 18.12
N PRO A 192 3.91 13.03 18.66
CA PRO A 192 2.78 13.62 17.92
C PRO A 192 2.93 15.06 17.40
N LYS A 193 4.10 15.71 17.57
CA LYS A 193 4.22 17.15 17.36
C LYS A 193 4.34 17.56 15.89
N GLY A 194 3.22 18.03 15.32
CA GLY A 194 3.21 18.81 14.07
C GLY A 194 3.33 17.94 12.82
N LYS A 195 4.35 18.20 11.97
CA LYS A 195 4.54 17.49 10.69
C LYS A 195 4.87 15.99 10.87
N SER A 196 5.35 15.56 12.05
CA SER A 196 5.68 14.15 12.34
C SER A 196 4.45 13.24 12.43
N GLY A 197 3.27 13.78 12.77
CA GLY A 197 2.05 12.98 12.89
C GLY A 197 1.68 12.22 11.61
N HIS A 198 1.93 12.84 10.44
CA HIS A 198 1.67 12.16 9.16
C HIS A 198 2.65 11.02 8.89
N ILE A 199 3.95 11.21 9.17
CA ILE A 199 4.99 10.17 9.04
C ILE A 199 4.63 8.96 9.90
N ARG A 200 4.30 9.22 11.16
CA ARG A 200 3.89 8.22 12.13
C ARG A 200 2.66 7.44 11.66
N ASN A 201 1.64 8.14 11.17
CA ASN A 201 0.41 7.51 10.67
C ASN A 201 0.64 6.60 9.47
N VAL A 202 1.47 7.02 8.51
CA VAL A 202 1.80 6.18 7.36
C VAL A 202 2.61 4.95 7.78
N ALA A 203 3.55 5.11 8.72
CA ALA A 203 4.34 3.99 9.23
C ALA A 203 3.48 2.98 10.01
N LEU A 204 2.60 3.45 10.91
CA LEU A 204 1.65 2.58 11.62
C LEU A 204 0.71 1.87 10.66
N TYR A 205 0.20 2.57 9.65
CA TYR A 205 -0.66 1.98 8.63
C TYR A 205 0.05 0.84 7.87
N LEU A 206 1.29 1.05 7.44
CA LEU A 206 2.08 0.03 6.74
C LEU A 206 2.43 -1.16 7.64
N LEU A 207 2.81 -0.93 8.89
CA LEU A 207 3.01 -2.03 9.86
C LEU A 207 1.72 -2.83 10.07
N SER A 208 0.57 -2.14 10.10
CA SER A 208 -0.74 -2.77 10.29
C SER A 208 -1.13 -3.62 9.07
N TYR A 209 -0.85 -3.11 7.86
CA TYR A 209 -1.04 -3.84 6.61
C TYR A 209 -0.31 -5.19 6.63
N TYR A 210 0.90 -5.22 7.19
CA TYR A 210 1.70 -6.42 7.34
C TYR A 210 1.42 -7.25 8.59
N LYS A 211 0.45 -6.83 9.42
CA LYS A 211 0.10 -7.46 10.70
C LYS A 211 1.28 -7.56 11.66
N ASP A 212 2.13 -6.54 11.66
CA ASP A 212 3.32 -6.49 12.52
C ASP A 212 2.94 -6.26 13.99
N GLU A 213 3.38 -7.15 14.89
CA GLU A 213 3.05 -7.06 16.31
C GLU A 213 3.74 -5.90 17.04
N SER A 214 4.74 -5.25 16.41
CA SER A 214 5.40 -4.08 17.00
C SER A 214 4.43 -2.91 17.23
N ILE A 215 3.25 -2.92 16.61
CA ILE A 215 2.16 -1.98 16.91
C ILE A 215 1.78 -2.04 18.39
N ILE A 216 1.75 -3.24 18.99
CA ILE A 216 1.46 -3.41 20.42
C ILE A 216 2.58 -2.78 21.26
N ASP A 217 3.84 -2.94 20.85
CA ASP A 217 4.98 -2.29 21.50
C ASP A 217 4.91 -0.77 21.39
N GLN A 218 4.46 -0.23 20.25
CA GLN A 218 4.28 1.21 20.08
C GLN A 218 3.15 1.75 20.98
N ILE A 219 2.02 1.04 21.11
CA ILE A 219 0.95 1.42 22.06
C ILE A 219 1.48 1.44 23.49
N VAL A 220 2.27 0.43 23.88
CA VAL A 220 2.91 0.36 25.20
C VAL A 220 3.85 1.55 25.41
N LYS A 221 4.69 1.85 24.41
CA LYS A 221 5.64 2.97 24.44
C LYS A 221 4.90 4.30 24.59
N ASP A 222 3.86 4.55 23.81
CA ASP A 222 3.11 5.81 23.87
C ASP A 222 2.42 6.00 25.23
N ALA A 223 1.76 4.96 25.74
CA ALA A 223 1.10 5.00 27.04
C ALA A 223 2.07 5.26 28.20
N THR A 224 3.34 4.83 28.06
CA THR A 224 4.33 4.94 29.14
C THR A 224 5.25 6.16 29.03
N THR A 225 5.41 6.74 27.84
CA THR A 225 6.39 7.80 27.57
C THR A 225 5.78 9.15 27.22
N LEU A 226 4.58 9.19 26.63
CA LEU A 226 3.94 10.46 26.28
C LEU A 226 3.37 11.14 27.51
N ALA A 227 3.52 12.47 27.57
CA ALA A 227 2.89 13.28 28.60
C ALA A 227 1.35 13.23 28.51
N ASN A 228 0.82 13.13 27.28
CA ASN A 228 -0.60 13.00 26.99
C ASN A 228 -0.81 11.98 25.85
N PRO A 229 -0.98 10.69 26.14
CA PRO A 229 -1.14 9.66 25.11
C PRO A 229 -2.48 9.75 24.36
N LEU A 230 -3.48 10.46 24.88
CA LEU A 230 -4.76 10.65 24.19
C LEU A 230 -4.61 11.44 22.87
N GLU A 231 -3.53 12.21 22.71
CA GLU A 231 -3.24 12.96 21.46
C GLU A 231 -2.95 12.06 20.26
N VAL A 232 -2.53 10.82 20.49
CA VAL A 232 -2.21 9.84 19.42
C VAL A 232 -3.25 8.73 19.30
N GLU A 233 -4.39 8.82 20.00
CA GLU A 233 -5.40 7.75 19.99
C GLU A 233 -5.95 7.47 18.60
N GLU A 234 -6.15 8.51 17.79
CA GLU A 234 -6.68 8.38 16.43
C GLU A 234 -5.67 7.84 15.40
N ASP A 235 -4.37 7.82 15.74
CA ASP A 235 -3.35 7.17 14.93
C ASP A 235 -3.58 5.64 14.87
N TYR A 236 -4.28 5.09 15.86
CA TYR A 236 -4.55 3.67 16.06
C TYR A 236 -5.93 3.26 15.54
N HIS A 237 -6.15 3.42 14.24
CA HIS A 237 -7.47 3.19 13.65
C HIS A 237 -7.88 1.70 13.66
N PRO A 238 -9.05 1.33 14.25
CA PRO A 238 -9.46 -0.06 14.44
C PRO A 238 -9.53 -0.90 13.16
N ALA A 239 -9.89 -0.29 12.04
CA ALA A 239 -9.94 -0.97 10.74
C ALA A 239 -8.60 -1.58 10.30
N TYR A 240 -7.49 -1.15 10.89
CA TYR A 240 -6.15 -1.64 10.56
C TYR A 240 -5.55 -2.52 11.66
N ILE A 241 -5.81 -2.20 12.94
CA ILE A 241 -5.12 -2.84 14.06
C ILE A 241 -5.96 -3.85 14.85
N ALA A 242 -7.27 -3.93 14.62
CA ALA A 242 -8.17 -4.66 15.52
C ALA A 242 -7.80 -6.14 15.68
N GLU A 243 -7.45 -6.83 14.59
CA GLU A 243 -7.00 -8.23 14.66
C GLU A 243 -5.72 -8.39 15.48
N ILE A 244 -4.76 -7.48 15.34
CA ILE A 244 -3.47 -7.53 16.06
C ILE A 244 -3.71 -7.37 17.56
N VAL A 245 -4.56 -6.41 17.94
CA VAL A 245 -4.93 -6.10 19.33
C VAL A 245 -5.70 -7.26 19.97
N VAL A 246 -6.71 -7.79 19.29
CA VAL A 246 -7.55 -8.86 19.85
C VAL A 246 -6.80 -10.20 19.96
N ASN A 247 -5.83 -10.45 19.08
CA ASN A 247 -4.98 -11.64 19.16
C ASN A 247 -3.91 -11.54 20.28
N ASN A 248 -3.70 -10.35 20.86
CA ASN A 248 -2.72 -10.10 21.92
C ASN A 248 -3.36 -9.54 23.22
N PRO A 249 -4.39 -10.20 23.80
CA PRO A 249 -5.25 -9.59 24.81
C PRO A 249 -4.55 -9.33 26.15
N SER A 250 -3.58 -10.17 26.52
CA SER A 250 -2.94 -10.11 27.84
C SER A 250 -2.02 -8.90 27.99
N LYS A 251 -1.27 -8.54 26.96
CA LYS A 251 -0.22 -7.51 27.06
C LYS A 251 -0.79 -6.14 27.37
N LEU A 252 -1.81 -5.72 26.62
CA LEU A 252 -2.47 -4.43 26.84
C LEU A 252 -3.36 -4.43 28.10
N PHE A 253 -4.00 -5.55 28.45
CA PHE A 253 -4.74 -5.67 29.70
C PHE A 253 -3.83 -5.51 30.93
N HIS A 254 -2.67 -6.17 30.93
CA HIS A 254 -1.72 -6.04 32.04
C HIS A 254 -1.16 -4.62 32.14
N LEU A 255 -0.85 -3.99 31.00
CA LEU A 255 -0.42 -2.59 30.97
C LEU A 255 -1.47 -1.65 31.58
N GLU A 256 -2.73 -1.74 31.13
CA GLU A 256 -3.85 -0.94 31.65
C GLU A 256 -3.98 -1.09 33.17
N ARG A 257 -3.93 -2.33 33.68
CA ARG A 257 -4.00 -2.62 35.12
C ARG A 257 -2.87 -1.99 35.91
N GLU A 258 -1.63 -2.07 35.43
CA GLU A 258 -0.49 -1.49 36.14
C GLU A 258 -0.53 0.06 36.10
N LEU A 259 -0.89 0.67 34.97
CA LEU A 259 -1.10 2.12 34.87
C LEU A 259 -2.17 2.63 35.86
N MET A 260 -3.28 1.89 36.00
CA MET A 260 -4.32 2.23 36.97
C MET A 260 -3.83 2.17 38.42
N LYS A 261 -3.02 1.17 38.78
CA LYS A 261 -2.43 1.07 40.13
C LYS A 261 -1.44 2.20 40.43
N GLU A 262 -0.74 2.67 39.41
CA GLU A 262 0.17 3.82 39.50
C GLU A 262 -0.56 5.17 39.54
N GLY A 263 -1.89 5.19 39.42
CA GLY A 263 -2.69 6.42 39.36
C GLY A 263 -2.61 7.16 38.02
N LYS A 264 -2.08 6.51 36.98
CA LYS A 264 -1.96 7.05 35.61
C LYS A 264 -3.25 6.82 34.82
N HIS A 265 -4.30 7.56 35.20
CA HIS A 265 -5.63 7.37 34.64
C HIS A 265 -5.72 7.66 33.13
N ASP A 266 -5.16 8.76 32.64
CA ASP A 266 -5.23 9.09 31.20
C ASP A 266 -4.51 8.05 30.31
N PRO A 267 -3.27 7.61 30.63
CA PRO A 267 -2.65 6.48 29.93
C PRO A 267 -3.43 5.18 29.98
N ALA A 268 -4.03 4.84 31.13
CA ALA A 268 -4.85 3.64 31.24
C ALA A 268 -6.11 3.76 30.35
N GLN A 269 -6.76 4.93 30.33
CA GLN A 269 -7.92 5.19 29.50
C GLN A 269 -7.57 5.10 28.01
N PHE A 270 -6.44 5.65 27.58
CA PHE A 270 -5.91 5.50 26.22
C PHE A 270 -5.82 4.03 25.79
N VAL A 271 -5.19 3.18 26.61
CA VAL A 271 -5.08 1.73 26.32
C VAL A 271 -6.45 1.07 26.27
N SER A 272 -7.33 1.40 27.23
CA SER A 272 -8.70 0.89 27.27
C SER A 272 -9.50 1.28 26.02
N ASN A 273 -9.40 2.53 25.57
CA ASN A 273 -10.08 3.04 24.38
C ASN A 273 -9.67 2.27 23.13
N ILE A 274 -8.37 2.07 22.91
CA ILE A 274 -7.87 1.30 21.77
C ILE A 274 -8.43 -0.13 21.79
N ARG A 275 -8.34 -0.81 22.95
CA ARG A 275 -8.86 -2.18 23.10
C ARG A 275 -10.36 -2.25 22.81
N TYR A 276 -11.13 -1.33 23.40
CA TYR A 276 -12.59 -1.27 23.22
C TYR A 276 -12.95 -1.03 21.75
N LYS A 277 -12.38 -0.01 21.11
CA LYS A 277 -12.64 0.31 19.70
C LYS A 277 -12.30 -0.87 18.77
N CYS A 278 -11.25 -1.64 19.07
CA CYS A 278 -10.89 -2.84 18.32
C CYS A 278 -11.88 -3.98 18.50
N MET A 279 -12.32 -4.24 19.74
CA MET A 279 -13.34 -5.26 20.03
C MET A 279 -14.69 -4.90 19.39
N ASP A 280 -15.07 -3.63 19.46
CA ASP A 280 -16.27 -3.11 18.82
C ASP A 280 -16.23 -3.30 17.29
N HIS A 281 -15.11 -2.93 16.66
CA HIS A 281 -14.91 -3.09 15.22
C HIS A 281 -15.08 -4.55 14.76
N LEU A 282 -14.67 -5.52 15.57
CA LEU A 282 -14.83 -6.96 15.30
C LEU A 282 -16.20 -7.51 15.74
N GLY A 283 -17.12 -6.67 16.21
CA GLY A 283 -18.46 -7.07 16.64
C GLY A 283 -18.48 -7.91 17.91
N MET A 284 -17.45 -7.82 18.74
CA MET A 284 -17.33 -8.57 20.00
C MET A 284 -18.07 -7.91 21.17
N ILE A 285 -18.59 -6.70 20.96
CA ILE A 285 -19.34 -5.93 21.96
C ILE A 285 -20.82 -5.92 21.56
N ASP A 286 -21.69 -6.34 22.49
CA ASP A 286 -23.13 -6.32 22.28
C ASP A 286 -23.73 -4.96 22.68
N HIS A 287 -24.17 -4.20 21.69
CA HIS A 287 -24.88 -2.92 21.87
C HIS A 287 -26.40 -3.08 21.97
N SER A 288 -26.89 -4.30 22.25
CA SER A 288 -28.33 -4.58 22.28
C SER A 288 -29.09 -3.72 23.28
N ASP A 289 -28.46 -3.28 24.36
CA ASP A 289 -29.10 -2.43 25.37
C ASP A 289 -29.11 -0.93 24.99
N GLU A 290 -28.08 -0.43 24.31
CA GLU A 290 -28.07 0.94 23.78
C GLU A 290 -29.08 1.11 22.64
N LYS A 291 -29.19 0.11 21.75
CA LYS A 291 -30.20 0.10 20.69
C LYS A 291 -31.63 0.05 21.23
N LYS A 292 -31.87 -0.68 22.34
CA LYS A 292 -33.17 -0.67 23.03
C LYS A 292 -33.46 0.70 23.64
N ALA A 293 -32.47 1.33 24.27
CA ALA A 293 -32.61 2.65 24.89
C ALA A 293 -32.90 3.75 23.85
N SER A 294 -32.18 3.80 22.73
CA SER A 294 -32.43 4.76 21.65
C SER A 294 -33.80 4.55 20.99
N LYS A 295 -34.23 3.30 20.82
CA LYS A 295 -35.56 2.99 20.28
C LYS A 295 -36.67 3.39 21.25
N ALA A 296 -36.50 3.13 22.55
CA ALA A 296 -37.43 3.56 23.58
C ALA A 296 -37.54 5.10 23.66
N PHE A 297 -36.41 5.81 23.53
CA PHE A 297 -36.39 7.26 23.51
C PHE A 297 -37.12 7.82 22.28
N ALA A 298 -36.85 7.29 21.07
CA ALA A 298 -37.52 7.68 19.84
C ALA A 298 -39.03 7.38 19.84
N GLU A 299 -39.45 6.25 20.42
CA GLU A 299 -40.86 5.93 20.61
C GLU A 299 -41.54 6.85 21.64
N THR A 300 -40.80 7.32 22.64
CA THR A 300 -41.32 8.27 23.64
C THR A 300 -41.47 9.67 23.04
N GLU A 301 -40.48 10.16 22.28
CA GLU A 301 -40.58 11.44 21.56
C GLU A 301 -41.72 11.44 20.54
N LYS A 302 -41.94 10.32 19.84
CA LYS A 302 -43.04 10.17 18.90
C LYS A 302 -44.41 10.27 19.61
N LYS A 303 -44.56 9.61 20.76
CA LYS A 303 -45.79 9.68 21.57
C LYS A 303 -46.05 11.07 22.15
N MET A 304 -45.00 11.81 22.54
CA MET A 304 -45.16 13.19 23.01
C MET A 304 -45.64 14.12 21.87
N ARG A 305 -45.08 13.98 20.66
CA ARG A 305 -45.51 14.78 19.49
C ARG A 305 -46.93 14.47 19.01
N GLU A 306 -47.40 13.23 19.18
CA GLU A 306 -48.74 12.81 18.80
C GLU A 306 -49.80 13.12 19.89
N GLY A 307 -49.38 13.34 21.15
CA GLY A 307 -50.25 13.67 22.28
C GLY A 307 -50.64 15.15 22.39
N ASP A 308 -49.86 16.07 21.80
CA ASP A 308 -50.11 17.52 21.82
C ASP A 308 -51.06 17.99 20.69
N SER A 309 -51.70 17.06 19.96
CA SER A 309 -52.59 17.35 18.81
C SER A 309 -54.07 17.01 19.06
N GLN A 310 -54.52 16.89 20.33
CA GLN A 310 -55.93 16.69 20.69
C GLN A 310 -56.53 17.88 21.42
#